data_AF-A0A330JX02-F1
#
_entry.id   AF-A0A330JX02-F1
#
_cell.length_a   1.000
_cell.length_b   1.000
_cell.length_c   1.000
_cell.angle_alpha   90.00
_cell.angle_beta   90.00
_cell.angle_gamma   90.00
#
_symmetry.space_group_name_H-M   'P 1'
#
loop_
_entity.id
_entity.type
_entity.pdbx_description
1 polymer ?
#
loop_
_entity_poly.entity_id
_entity_poly.type
_entity_poly.pdbx_seq_one_letter_code
_entity_poly.pdbx_strand_id
1 'polypeptide(L)' 'MKKLPKYSPEVRERAIRMVFEHLPEYESQWATLSAIAPKIGCTPETLRLWVRQSERNSGQLDA' A
#
# COMPACT_ATOMS: atom_id res chain seq x y z
N MET A 1 -3.69 -9.34 -23.97
CA MET A 1 -3.77 -10.10 -22.70
C MET A 1 -3.72 -9.12 -21.54
N LYS A 2 -4.83 -8.88 -20.84
CA LYS A 2 -4.82 -8.05 -19.63
C LYS A 2 -4.18 -8.89 -18.53
N LYS A 3 -2.93 -8.58 -18.14
CA LYS A 3 -2.32 -9.18 -16.95
C LYS A 3 -3.26 -8.90 -15.79
N LEU A 4 -3.95 -9.92 -15.28
CA LEU A 4 -4.75 -9.80 -14.06
C LEU A 4 -3.84 -9.16 -13.01
N PRO A 5 -4.25 -8.07 -12.34
CA PRO A 5 -3.47 -7.56 -11.25
C PRO A 5 -3.34 -8.70 -10.24
N LYS A 6 -2.09 -9.06 -9.91
CA LYS A 6 -1.76 -10.20 -9.05
C LYS A 6 -2.36 -10.08 -7.63
N TYR A 7 -2.97 -8.94 -7.34
CA TYR A 7 -3.61 -8.56 -6.09
C TYR A 7 -4.93 -7.82 -6.40
N SER A 8 -6.01 -8.19 -5.71
CA SER A 8 -7.30 -7.50 -5.78
C SER A 8 -7.21 -6.06 -5.24
N PRO A 9 -8.03 -5.12 -5.73
CA PRO A 9 -8.07 -3.76 -5.22
C PRO A 9 -8.33 -3.70 -3.70
N GLU A 10 -9.21 -4.57 -3.19
CA GLU A 10 -9.49 -4.69 -1.75
C GLU A 10 -8.24 -5.02 -0.92
N VAL A 11 -7.37 -5.90 -1.42
CA VAL A 11 -6.10 -6.26 -0.75
C VAL A 11 -5.18 -5.05 -0.72
N ARG A 12 -5.11 -4.29 -1.82
CA ARG A 12 -4.30 -3.10 -1.92
C ARG A 12 -4.77 -2.01 -0.96
N GLU A 13 -6.06 -1.72 -0.93
CA GLU A 13 -6.64 -0.71 -0.04
C GLU A 13 -6.48 -1.09 1.43
N ARG A 14 -6.71 -2.37 1.77
CA ARG A 14 -6.46 -2.89 3.11
C ARG A 14 -5.00 -2.73 3.52
N ALA A 15 -4.07 -3.05 2.62
CA ALA A 15 -2.64 -2.92 2.89
C ALA A 15 -2.20 -1.46 3.07
N ILE A 16 -2.70 -0.54 2.23
CA ILE A 16 -2.45 0.90 2.36
C ILE A 16 -3.00 1.43 3.69
N ARG A 17 -4.25 1.11 4.02
CA ARG A 17 -4.89 1.53 5.28
C ARG A 17 -4.11 1.04 6.50
N MET A 18 -3.69 -0.23 6.47
CA MET A 18 -2.88 -0.82 7.54
C MET A 18 -1.53 -0.11 7.68
N VAL A 19 -0.89 0.28 6.57
CA VAL A 19 0.36 1.08 6.64
C VAL A 19 0.12 2.42 7.33
N PHE A 20 -0.94 3.16 6.97
CA PHE A 20 -1.22 4.45 7.61
C PHE A 20 -1.60 4.33 9.09
N GLU A 21 -2.34 3.29 9.46
CA GLU A 21 -2.73 3.01 10.84
C GLU A 21 -1.52 2.71 11.74
N HIS A 22 -0.57 1.93 11.21
CA HIS A 22 0.64 1.56 11.93
C HIS A 22 1.79 2.58 11.76
N LEU A 23 1.72 3.50 10.79
CA LEU A 23 2.75 4.51 10.53
C LEU A 23 3.20 5.29 11.78
N PRO A 24 2.32 5.73 12.71
CA PRO A 24 2.76 6.43 13.92
C PRO A 24 3.43 5.52 14.97
N GLU A 25 3.30 4.19 14.85
CA GLU A 25 3.89 3.23 15.79
C GLU A 25 5.35 2.88 15.44
N TYR A 26 5.80 3.20 14.22
CA TYR A 26 7.17 2.93 13.78
C TYR A 26 7.95 4.23 13.53
N GLU A 27 9.27 4.17 13.69
CA GLU A 27 10.20 5.29 13.46
C GLU A 27 10.24 5.78 12.00
N SER A 28 9.71 4.99 11.05
CA SER A 28 9.80 5.28 9.63
C SER A 28 8.72 4.56 8.83
N GLN A 29 8.28 5.20 7.74
CA GLN A 29 7.38 4.58 6.77
C GLN A 29 7.97 3.29 6.19
N TRP A 30 9.29 3.23 5.97
CA TRP A 30 9.95 2.00 5.51
C TRP A 30 9.89 0.87 6.53
N ALA A 31 10.06 1.15 7.82
CA ALA A 31 9.92 0.16 8.89
C ALA A 31 8.48 -0.38 8.94
N THR A 32 7.49 0.50 8.82
CA THR A 32 6.08 0.12 8.73
C THR A 32 5.81 -0.78 7.52
N LEU A 33 6.26 -0.37 6.32
CA LEU A 33 6.09 -1.13 5.09
C LEU A 33 6.72 -2.53 5.19
N SER A 34 7.92 -2.62 5.75
CA SER A 34 8.63 -3.89 5.96
C SER A 34 7.89 -4.81 6.94
N ALA A 35 7.28 -4.26 7.99
CA ALA A 35 6.49 -5.02 8.96
C ALA A 35 5.12 -5.49 8.40
N ILE A 36 4.52 -4.72 7.47
CA ILE A 36 3.18 -4.99 6.91
C ILE A 36 3.26 -5.92 5.69
N ALA A 37 4.28 -5.76 4.85
CA ALA A 37 4.52 -6.56 3.64
C ALA A 37 4.32 -8.09 3.83
N PRO A 38 4.96 -8.74 4.83
CA PRO A 38 4.77 -10.18 5.07
C PRO A 38 3.34 -10.54 5.52
N LYS A 39 2.60 -9.63 6.17
CA LYS A 39 1.21 -9.87 6.59
C LYS A 39 0.24 -9.97 5.40
N ILE A 40 0.57 -9.29 4.31
CA ILE A 40 -0.23 -9.27 3.07
C ILE A 40 0.30 -10.31 2.06
N GLY A 41 1.52 -10.81 2.25
CA GLY A 41 2.20 -11.68 1.30
C GLY A 41 2.74 -10.92 0.08
N CYS A 42 3.06 -9.64 0.24
CA CYS A 42 3.66 -8.81 -0.81
C CYS A 42 5.05 -8.32 -0.40
N THR A 43 5.79 -7.70 -1.32
CA THR A 43 7.07 -7.07 -0.98
C THR A 43 6.85 -5.64 -0.48
N PRO A 44 7.72 -5.13 0.42
CA PRO A 44 7.61 -3.74 0.90
C PRO A 44 7.70 -2.72 -0.24
N GLU A 45 8.41 -3.06 -1.31
CA GLU A 45 8.50 -2.26 -2.53
C GLU A 45 7.16 -2.15 -3.26
N THR A 46 6.41 -3.25 -3.35
CA THR A 46 5.04 -3.28 -3.91
C THR A 46 4.12 -2.39 -3.08
N LEU A 47 4.21 -2.50 -1.76
CA LEU A 47 3.38 -1.72 -0.83
C LEU A 47 3.69 -0.22 -0.91
N ARG A 48 4.97 0.16 -1.10
CA ARG A 48 5.38 1.55 -1.35
C ARG A 48 4.76 2.12 -2.63
N LEU A 49 4.73 1.34 -3.71
CA LEU A 49 4.09 1.74 -4.97
C LEU A 49 2.58 1.92 -4.79
N TRP A 50 1.96 1.10 -3.95
CA TRP A 50 0.55 1.22 -3.63
C TRP A 50 0.20 2.49 -2.87
N VAL A 51 0.97 2.81 -1.82
CA VAL A 51 0.81 4.07 -1.06
C VAL A 51 0.96 5.27 -2.00
N ARG A 52 2.02 5.33 -2.81
CA ARG A 52 2.23 6.42 -3.77
C ARG A 52 1.11 6.57 -4.79
N GLN A 53 0.58 5.46 -5.29
CA GLN A 53 -0.55 5.52 -6.22
C GLN A 53 -1.83 5.95 -5.52
N SER A 54 -2.02 5.57 -4.25
CA SER A 54 -3.15 6.02 -3.44
C SER A 54 -3.12 7.54 -3.27
N GLU A 55 -1.96 8.12 -2.96
CA GLU A 55 -1.79 9.57 -2.87
C GLU A 55 -2.16 10.26 -4.19
N ARG A 56 -1.74 9.70 -5.33
CA ARG A 56 -2.12 10.20 -6.67
C ARG A 56 -3.61 10.04 -6.98
N ASN A 57 -4.19 8.90 -6.62
CA ASN A 57 -5.60 8.62 -6.88
C ASN A 57 -6.51 9.52 -6.02
N SER A 58 -6.14 9.74 -4.75
CA SER A 58 -6.84 10.67 -3.86
C SER A 58 -6.75 12.13 -4.32
N GLY A 59 -5.73 12.49 -5.13
CA GLY A 59 -5.60 13.82 -5.73
C GLY A 59 -6.19 13.96 -7.16
N GLN A 60 -6.64 12.88 -7.80
CA GLN A 60 -7.17 12.90 -9.17
C GLN A 60 -8.69 12.84 -9.27
N LEU A 61 -9.42 12.73 -8.16
CA LEU A 61 -10.89 12.68 -8.16
C LEU A 61 -11.54 14.08 -8.21
N ASP A 62 -10.76 15.15 -8.38
CA ASP A 62 -11.22 16.55 -8.41
C ASP A 62 -11.12 17.18 -9.82
N ALA A 63 -11.40 16.42 -10.89
CA ALA A 63 -11.51 16.96 -12.25
C ALA A 63 -12.52 16.19 -13.11
#